data_AF-A0AAU3UUN8-F1
#
_entry.id   AF-A0AAU3UUN8-F1
#
_cell.length_a   1.000
_cell.length_b   1.000
_cell.length_c   1.000
_cell.angle_alpha   90.00
_cell.angle_beta   90.00
_cell.angle_gamma   90.00
#
_symmetry.space_group_name_H-M   'P 1'
#
loop_
_entity.id
_entity.type
_entity.pdbx_description
1 polymer ?
#
loop_
_entity_poly.entity_id
_entity_poly.type
_entity_poly.pdbx_seq_one_letter_code
_entity_poly.pdbx_strand_id
1 'polypeptide(L)'
;MTTEVAELLLRSRELLDSALSKLDGPGVDPAPVTPQRDWGAILQRRLDQVREEVVIAISEPISVGLEYLAAEAQIRELVDAGIRVQILLSARYADDRELAARLRVCTFADRIRVTDNDFHNTMVLDRRIAVLWARVNGQPQAHVASEYTLMGAIYQFATQTWETALPLCDHLALRHRELDDTTLAVLRLLNDGVTDEVAARRLSVSTRTYRRCIAEVMTRLGVATRFQLGARAAELGLLRSSSG
;
A
#
# COMPACT_ATOMS: atom_id res chain seq x y z
N MET A 1 18.38 21.11 -3.57
CA MET A 1 17.81 19.74 -3.48
C MET A 1 17.18 19.44 -2.12
N THR A 2 17.91 19.20 -1.02
CA THR A 2 17.27 18.89 0.29
C THR A 2 16.37 20.03 0.81
N THR A 3 16.79 21.29 0.63
CA THR A 3 16.01 22.47 1.03
C THR A 3 14.69 22.61 0.25
N GLU A 4 14.68 22.34 -1.05
CA GLU A 4 13.48 22.44 -1.89
C GLU A 4 12.41 21.41 -1.51
N VAL A 5 12.82 20.19 -1.14
CA VAL A 5 11.87 19.17 -0.65
C VAL A 5 11.31 19.56 0.71
N ALA A 6 12.13 20.14 1.59
CA ALA A 6 11.66 20.65 2.88
C ALA A 6 10.69 21.84 2.71
N GLU A 7 10.97 22.78 1.80
CA GLU A 7 10.05 23.88 1.44
C GLU A 7 8.76 23.37 0.80
N LEU A 8 8.83 22.36 -0.08
CA LEU A 8 7.63 21.73 -0.66
C LEU A 8 6.76 21.06 0.40
N LEU A 9 7.35 20.37 1.37
CA LEU A 9 6.63 19.73 2.48
C LEU A 9 6.05 20.77 3.45
N LEU A 10 6.80 21.82 3.79
CA LEU A 10 6.31 22.95 4.58
C LEU A 10 5.14 23.66 3.88
N ARG A 11 5.29 23.97 2.59
CA ARG A 11 4.25 24.64 1.79
C ARG A 11 3.04 23.75 1.56
N SER A 12 3.23 22.43 1.38
CA SER A 12 2.13 21.46 1.34
C SER A 12 1.39 21.41 2.67
N ARG A 13 2.12 21.44 3.80
CA ARG A 13 1.52 21.50 5.13
C ARG A 13 0.79 22.82 5.37
N GLU A 14 1.36 23.97 5.01
CA GLU A 14 0.69 25.28 5.12
C GLU A 14 -0.57 25.36 4.24
N LEU A 15 -0.56 24.73 3.05
CA LEU A 15 -1.74 24.64 2.20
C LEU A 15 -2.82 23.70 2.79
N LEU A 16 -2.42 22.61 3.44
CA LEU A 16 -3.34 21.72 4.17
C LEU A 16 -3.90 22.41 5.42
N ASP A 17 -3.05 23.02 6.26
CA ASP A 17 -3.44 23.79 7.44
C ASP A 17 -4.32 25.00 7.03
N SER A 18 -4.07 25.64 5.87
CA SER A 18 -4.93 26.69 5.31
C SER A 18 -6.25 26.16 4.71
N ALA A 19 -6.29 24.94 4.19
CA ALA A 19 -7.52 24.30 3.75
C ALA A 19 -8.39 23.89 4.95
N LEU A 20 -7.78 23.27 5.97
CA LEU A 20 -8.42 22.87 7.22
C LEU A 20 -8.98 24.09 7.98
N SER A 21 -8.20 25.17 8.13
CA SER A 21 -8.69 26.41 8.77
C SER A 21 -9.73 27.19 7.96
N LYS A 22 -9.94 26.87 6.68
CA LYS A 22 -11.09 27.35 5.90
C LYS A 22 -12.33 26.47 6.04
N LEU A 23 -12.18 25.24 6.53
CA LEU A 23 -13.29 24.37 6.92
C LEU A 23 -13.81 24.72 8.32
N ASP A 24 -13.02 25.36 9.19
CA ASP A 24 -13.42 25.94 10.49
C ASP A 24 -14.43 27.13 10.39
N GLY A 25 -15.09 27.32 9.24
CA GLY A 25 -16.24 28.21 9.12
C GLY A 25 -17.43 27.68 9.94
N PRO A 26 -18.33 28.54 10.46
CA PRO A 26 -19.40 28.11 11.35
C PRO A 26 -20.43 27.21 10.63
N GLY A 27 -20.19 25.89 10.66
CA GLY A 27 -21.01 24.87 10.02
C GLY A 27 -20.35 23.49 9.81
N VAL A 28 -19.02 23.39 9.93
CA VAL A 28 -18.18 22.17 9.81
C VAL A 28 -17.02 22.32 10.82
N ASP A 29 -16.37 21.30 11.40
CA ASP A 29 -16.59 19.84 11.49
C ASP A 29 -16.84 19.48 12.98
N PRO A 30 -17.20 18.24 13.42
CA PRO A 30 -17.14 17.92 14.85
C PRO A 30 -15.69 17.89 15.33
N ALA A 31 -15.44 18.40 16.54
CA ALA A 31 -14.11 18.45 17.16
C ALA A 31 -13.39 17.09 17.10
N PRO A 32 -12.03 17.06 16.99
CA PRO A 32 -11.24 15.83 16.88
C PRO A 32 -11.72 14.76 17.85
N VAL A 33 -12.24 13.66 17.30
CA VAL A 33 -12.79 12.58 18.12
C VAL A 33 -11.61 11.77 18.61
N THR A 34 -11.36 11.82 19.92
CA THR A 34 -10.41 10.89 20.55
C THR A 34 -10.94 9.47 20.39
N PRO A 35 -10.19 8.53 19.78
CA PRO A 35 -10.52 7.12 19.75
C PRO A 35 -10.45 6.52 21.17
N GLN A 36 -11.55 6.68 21.90
CA GLN A 36 -11.79 6.01 23.18
C GLN A 36 -12.21 4.55 22.93
N ARG A 37 -12.49 3.78 24.00
CA ARG A 37 -12.85 2.35 23.93
C ARG A 37 -13.92 2.00 22.89
N ASP A 38 -14.83 2.92 22.58
CA ASP A 38 -15.96 2.68 21.68
C ASP A 38 -15.63 2.93 20.19
N TRP A 39 -14.38 3.25 19.84
CA TRP A 39 -14.00 3.58 18.46
C TRP A 39 -14.28 2.44 17.48
N GLY A 40 -13.97 1.19 17.85
CA GLY A 40 -14.32 0.02 17.05
C GLY A 40 -15.84 -0.12 16.84
N ALA A 41 -16.66 0.19 17.85
CA ALA A 41 -18.12 0.15 17.76
C ALA A 41 -18.73 1.35 16.99
N ILE A 42 -18.01 2.47 16.87
CA ILE A 42 -18.36 3.59 15.98
C ILE A 42 -18.06 3.20 14.53
N LEU A 43 -16.87 2.66 14.25
CA LEU A 43 -16.49 2.19 12.93
C LEU A 43 -17.41 1.07 12.44
N GLN A 44 -17.69 0.06 13.28
CA GLN A 44 -18.58 -1.05 12.93
C GLN A 44 -19.98 -0.57 12.52
N ARG A 45 -20.62 0.30 13.32
CA ARG A 45 -21.94 0.90 12.96
C ARG A 45 -21.93 1.71 11.66
N ARG A 46 -20.77 2.16 11.19
CA ARG A 46 -20.61 2.81 9.89
C ARG A 46 -20.39 1.79 8.76
N LEU A 47 -19.66 0.72 9.02
CA LEU A 47 -19.51 -0.41 8.08
C LEU A 47 -20.87 -1.10 7.80
N ASP A 48 -21.72 -1.28 8.81
CA ASP A 48 -23.09 -1.82 8.67
C ASP A 48 -23.99 -0.99 7.70
N GLN A 49 -23.65 0.29 7.50
CA GLN A 49 -24.39 1.23 6.66
C GLN A 49 -23.92 1.25 5.20
N VAL A 50 -22.76 0.63 4.89
CA VAL A 50 -22.17 0.61 3.55
C VAL A 50 -23.06 -0.16 2.57
N ARG A 51 -23.11 0.29 1.31
CA ARG A 51 -23.90 -0.34 0.25
C ARG A 51 -23.13 -0.62 -1.04
N GLU A 52 -22.06 0.12 -1.33
CA GLU A 52 -21.37 0.07 -2.62
C GLU A 52 -19.87 -0.23 -2.47
N GLU A 53 -19.15 0.53 -1.64
CA GLU A 53 -17.70 0.40 -1.53
C GLU A 53 -17.08 0.85 -0.19
N VAL A 54 -15.98 0.20 0.16
CA VAL A 54 -15.08 0.58 1.25
C VAL A 54 -13.66 0.66 0.71
N VAL A 55 -12.99 1.80 0.92
CA VAL A 55 -11.54 1.92 0.75
C VAL A 55 -10.90 2.07 2.12
N ILE A 56 -9.99 1.16 2.48
CA ILE A 56 -9.23 1.21 3.73
C ILE A 56 -7.77 1.46 3.40
N ALA A 57 -7.19 2.55 3.88
CA ALA A 57 -5.78 2.89 3.74
C ALA A 57 -5.12 2.85 5.13
N ILE A 58 -4.13 1.98 5.34
CA ILE A 58 -3.37 1.90 6.60
C ILE A 58 -1.87 2.04 6.30
N SER A 59 -1.26 3.11 6.81
CA SER A 59 0.19 3.30 6.75
C SER A 59 0.89 3.13 8.10
N GLU A 60 0.20 3.41 9.21
CA GLU A 60 0.73 3.37 10.57
C GLU A 60 -0.40 2.96 11.54
N PRO A 61 -0.42 1.74 12.08
CA PRO A 61 -1.52 1.30 12.93
C PRO A 61 -1.56 2.10 14.24
N ILE A 62 -2.74 2.59 14.64
CA ILE A 62 -2.93 3.19 15.96
C ILE A 62 -2.65 2.18 17.09
N SER A 63 -2.96 0.91 16.85
CA SER A 63 -2.90 -0.21 17.79
C SER A 63 -2.21 -1.41 17.13
N VAL A 64 -1.15 -1.92 17.77
CA VAL A 64 -0.47 -3.15 17.35
C VAL A 64 -1.14 -4.33 18.05
N GLY A 65 -2.26 -4.80 17.51
CA GLY A 65 -2.94 -6.03 17.96
C GLY A 65 -4.47 -6.00 17.90
N LEU A 66 -5.06 -7.20 17.75
CA LEU A 66 -6.48 -7.62 17.91
C LEU A 66 -7.63 -6.84 17.23
N GLU A 67 -7.60 -5.51 17.14
CA GLU A 67 -8.68 -4.74 16.49
C GLU A 67 -8.74 -5.02 14.98
N TYR A 68 -7.58 -5.14 14.33
CA TYR A 68 -7.46 -5.60 12.93
C TYR A 68 -7.61 -7.14 12.75
N LEU A 69 -7.79 -7.92 13.82
CA LEU A 69 -8.21 -9.33 13.73
C LEU A 69 -9.74 -9.42 13.62
N ALA A 70 -10.48 -8.62 14.39
CA ALA A 70 -11.94 -8.50 14.24
C ALA A 70 -12.32 -7.93 12.85
N ALA A 71 -11.53 -6.98 12.34
CA ALA A 71 -11.70 -6.44 11.00
C ALA A 71 -11.63 -7.50 9.88
N GLU A 72 -10.90 -8.61 10.06
CA GLU A 72 -10.78 -9.65 9.02
C GLU A 72 -12.11 -10.36 8.75
N ALA A 73 -12.89 -10.63 9.80
CA ALA A 73 -14.23 -11.19 9.65
C ALA A 73 -15.21 -10.17 9.01
N GLN A 74 -15.17 -8.92 9.47
CA GLN A 74 -16.03 -7.84 8.93
C GLN A 74 -15.72 -7.53 7.45
N ILE A 75 -14.43 -7.50 7.06
CA ILE A 75 -14.02 -7.34 5.67
C ILE A 75 -14.55 -8.50 4.82
N ARG A 76 -14.50 -9.73 5.34
CA ARG A 76 -15.07 -10.90 4.65
C ARG A 76 -16.58 -10.76 4.48
N GLU A 77 -17.32 -10.36 5.51
CA GLU A 77 -18.77 -10.11 5.44
C GLU A 77 -19.11 -9.05 4.38
N LEU A 78 -18.33 -7.96 4.27
CA LEU A 78 -18.49 -6.95 3.22
C LEU A 78 -18.23 -7.52 1.82
N VAL A 79 -17.15 -8.30 1.64
CA VAL A 79 -16.82 -8.97 0.37
C VAL A 79 -17.90 -9.99 -0.02
N ASP A 80 -18.38 -10.79 0.92
CA ASP A 80 -19.45 -11.78 0.72
C ASP A 80 -20.80 -11.12 0.42
N ALA A 81 -21.05 -9.92 0.95
CA ALA A 81 -22.19 -9.06 0.60
C ALA A 81 -22.04 -8.37 -0.79
N GLY A 82 -20.92 -8.59 -1.49
CA GLY A 82 -20.67 -8.01 -2.81
C GLY A 82 -20.20 -6.55 -2.81
N ILE A 83 -19.88 -5.98 -1.64
CA ILE A 83 -19.37 -4.61 -1.51
C ILE A 83 -17.95 -4.55 -2.06
N ARG A 84 -17.62 -3.51 -2.83
CA ARG A 84 -16.27 -3.32 -3.36
C ARG A 84 -15.33 -2.90 -2.23
N VAL A 85 -14.60 -3.86 -1.67
CA VAL A 85 -13.54 -3.57 -0.71
C VAL A 85 -12.19 -3.39 -1.44
N GLN A 86 -11.49 -2.32 -1.10
CA GLN A 86 -10.10 -2.02 -1.51
C GLN A 86 -9.27 -1.70 -0.27
N ILE A 87 -8.13 -2.36 -0.10
CA ILE A 87 -7.25 -2.19 1.06
C ILE A 87 -5.86 -1.79 0.59
N LEU A 88 -5.47 -0.56 0.87
CA LEU A 88 -4.13 -0.02 0.60
C LEU A 88 -3.30 -0.08 1.89
N LEU A 89 -2.14 -0.74 1.82
CA LEU A 89 -1.16 -0.77 2.90
C LEU A 89 0.10 0.00 2.48
N SER A 90 0.79 0.62 3.43
CA SER A 90 2.18 1.01 3.20
C SER A 90 3.08 -0.22 3.24
N ALA A 91 4.20 -0.20 2.51
CA ALA A 91 5.22 -1.24 2.57
C ALA A 91 5.64 -1.50 4.02
N ARG A 92 6.04 -0.43 4.75
CA ARG A 92 6.46 -0.48 6.16
C ARG A 92 5.47 -1.21 7.09
N TYR A 93 4.16 -1.15 6.83
CA TYR A 93 3.17 -1.86 7.63
C TYR A 93 2.95 -3.29 7.14
N ALA A 94 2.79 -3.49 5.81
CA ALA A 94 2.68 -4.82 5.19
C ALA A 94 3.90 -5.73 5.45
N ASP A 95 5.03 -5.12 5.78
CA ASP A 95 6.32 -5.74 6.08
C ASP A 95 6.48 -6.26 7.51
N ASP A 96 5.56 -5.93 8.43
CA ASP A 96 5.56 -6.52 9.76
C ASP A 96 5.49 -8.06 9.66
N ARG A 97 6.30 -8.76 10.45
CA ARG A 97 6.47 -10.22 10.30
C ARG A 97 5.20 -11.00 10.63
N GLU A 98 4.43 -10.55 11.61
CA GLU A 98 3.19 -11.21 12.01
C GLU A 98 2.07 -10.91 11.02
N LEU A 99 1.93 -9.63 10.62
CA LEU A 99 0.96 -9.22 9.60
C LEU A 99 1.24 -9.91 8.26
N ALA A 100 2.49 -9.88 7.77
CA ALA A 100 2.88 -10.54 6.52
C ALA A 100 2.59 -12.04 6.53
N ALA A 101 2.75 -12.73 7.68
CA ALA A 101 2.40 -14.13 7.81
C ALA A 101 0.88 -14.38 7.69
N ARG A 102 0.06 -13.52 8.29
CA ARG A 102 -1.41 -13.58 8.20
C ARG A 102 -1.93 -13.21 6.80
N LEU A 103 -1.39 -12.16 6.20
CA LEU A 103 -1.79 -11.67 4.88
C LEU A 103 -1.61 -12.73 3.76
N ARG A 104 -0.67 -13.66 3.91
CA ARG A 104 -0.46 -14.80 2.98
C ARG A 104 -1.59 -15.82 2.95
N VAL A 105 -2.37 -15.94 4.03
CA VAL A 105 -3.48 -16.89 4.16
C VAL A 105 -4.84 -16.19 4.16
N CYS A 106 -4.85 -14.87 3.95
CA CYS A 106 -6.06 -14.06 3.94
C CYS A 106 -6.93 -14.35 2.70
N THR A 107 -8.23 -14.59 2.92
CA THR A 107 -9.19 -14.94 1.85
C THR A 107 -9.46 -13.81 0.85
N PHE A 108 -9.16 -12.56 1.22
CA PHE A 108 -9.36 -11.36 0.40
C PHE A 108 -8.03 -10.69 0.02
N ALA A 109 -6.92 -11.44 -0.04
CA ALA A 109 -5.60 -10.92 -0.40
C ALA A 109 -5.56 -10.25 -1.80
N ASP A 110 -6.49 -10.59 -2.70
CA ASP A 110 -6.71 -9.94 -4.00
C ASP A 110 -7.27 -8.50 -3.89
N ARG A 111 -7.87 -8.17 -2.74
CA ARG A 111 -8.34 -6.81 -2.38
C ARG A 111 -7.27 -5.96 -1.71
N ILE A 112 -6.05 -6.47 -1.56
CA ILE A 112 -4.96 -5.78 -0.87
C ILE A 112 -3.89 -5.37 -1.87
N ARG A 113 -3.52 -4.08 -1.84
CA ARG A 113 -2.38 -3.51 -2.56
C ARG A 113 -1.44 -2.80 -1.59
N VAL A 114 -0.16 -2.73 -1.95
CA VAL A 114 0.91 -2.16 -1.14
C VAL A 114 1.61 -1.06 -1.92
N THR A 115 1.95 0.04 -1.25
CA THR A 115 2.68 1.17 -1.84
C THR A 115 3.84 1.60 -0.94
N ASP A 116 4.91 2.11 -1.55
CA ASP A 116 6.03 2.73 -0.83
C ASP A 116 5.71 4.18 -0.37
N ASN A 117 4.56 4.73 -0.76
CA ASN A 117 4.11 6.05 -0.33
C ASN A 117 3.66 6.04 1.13
N ASP A 118 4.04 7.07 1.89
CA ASP A 118 3.43 7.38 3.18
C ASP A 118 2.13 8.17 3.01
N PHE A 119 1.17 7.94 3.91
CA PHE A 119 -0.16 8.57 3.90
C PHE A 119 -0.82 8.48 5.28
N HIS A 120 -1.79 9.35 5.57
CA HIS A 120 -2.61 9.24 6.78
C HIS A 120 -3.58 8.07 6.65
N ASN A 121 -3.75 7.30 7.74
CA ASN A 121 -4.71 6.21 7.72
C ASN A 121 -6.12 6.76 7.49
N THR A 122 -6.85 6.14 6.58
CA THR A 122 -8.12 6.64 6.08
C THR A 122 -9.05 5.47 5.79
N MET A 123 -10.34 5.62 6.07
CA MET A 123 -11.39 4.71 5.61
C MET A 123 -12.48 5.52 4.92
N VAL A 124 -12.70 5.26 3.63
CA VAL A 124 -13.76 5.88 2.83
C VAL A 124 -14.92 4.90 2.67
N LEU A 125 -16.14 5.37 2.93
CA LEU A 125 -17.39 4.62 2.86
C LEU A 125 -18.32 5.25 1.83
N ASP A 126 -18.72 4.48 0.81
CA ASP A 126 -19.65 4.88 -0.27
C ASP A 126 -19.34 6.26 -0.89
N ARG A 127 -18.06 6.68 -0.91
CA ARG A 127 -17.58 8.02 -1.33
C ARG A 127 -18.18 9.21 -0.57
N ARG A 128 -18.82 8.99 0.57
CA ARG A 128 -19.63 10.00 1.29
C ARG A 128 -19.11 10.33 2.69
N ILE A 129 -18.39 9.39 3.30
CA ILE A 129 -17.79 9.56 4.63
C ILE A 129 -16.34 9.09 4.52
N ALA A 130 -15.39 9.92 4.96
CA ALA A 130 -14.01 9.52 5.19
C ALA A 130 -13.70 9.65 6.68
N VAL A 131 -13.17 8.59 7.28
CA VAL A 131 -12.63 8.62 8.65
C VAL A 131 -11.12 8.60 8.54
N LEU A 132 -10.44 9.63 9.02
CA LEU A 132 -8.97 9.71 9.05
C LEU A 132 -8.49 9.52 10.48
N TRP A 133 -7.37 8.83 10.68
CA TRP A 133 -6.82 8.62 12.03
C TRP A 133 -5.30 8.56 12.08
N ALA A 134 -4.72 9.11 13.15
CA ALA A 134 -3.29 9.18 13.39
C ALA A 134 -2.97 9.16 14.90
N ARG A 135 -1.68 9.13 15.26
CA ARG A 135 -1.22 9.44 16.61
C ARG A 135 -0.69 10.87 16.66
N VAL A 136 -1.25 11.70 17.53
CA VAL A 136 -0.81 13.08 17.78
C VAL A 136 -0.37 13.18 19.23
N ASN A 137 0.86 13.63 19.46
CA ASN A 137 1.49 13.67 20.79
C ASN A 137 1.39 12.34 21.57
N GLY A 138 1.52 11.21 20.84
CA GLY A 138 1.40 9.87 21.41
C GLY A 138 -0.02 9.42 21.77
N GLN A 139 -1.06 10.22 21.50
CA GLN A 139 -2.46 9.84 21.69
C GLN A 139 -3.14 9.57 20.33
N PRO A 140 -4.05 8.59 20.23
CA PRO A 140 -4.84 8.42 19.02
C PRO A 140 -5.77 9.63 18.82
N GLN A 141 -5.93 10.07 17.58
CA GLN A 141 -6.90 11.09 17.17
C GLN A 141 -7.54 10.68 15.85
N ALA A 142 -8.81 11.04 15.67
CA ALA A 142 -9.53 10.79 14.42
C ALA A 142 -10.48 11.94 14.04
N HIS A 143 -10.68 12.07 12.74
CA HIS A 143 -11.53 13.07 12.09
C HIS A 143 -12.51 12.39 11.14
N VAL A 144 -13.70 12.96 10.96
CA VAL A 144 -14.76 12.38 10.12
C VAL A 144 -15.21 13.40 9.09
N ALA A 145 -14.55 13.38 7.94
CA ALA A 145 -14.93 14.23 6.82
C ALA A 145 -16.19 13.69 6.10
N SER A 146 -17.12 14.58 5.79
CA SER A 146 -18.25 14.31 4.89
C SER A 146 -18.57 15.48 3.94
N GLU A 147 -17.75 16.54 3.97
CA GLU A 147 -17.87 17.72 3.11
C GLU A 147 -17.44 17.36 1.67
N TYR A 148 -18.25 17.75 0.68
CA TYR A 148 -18.14 17.23 -0.69
C TYR A 148 -16.78 17.49 -1.34
N THR A 149 -16.19 18.66 -1.10
CA THR A 149 -14.91 19.07 -1.70
C THR A 149 -13.77 18.22 -1.13
N LEU A 150 -13.69 18.13 0.21
CA LEU A 150 -12.71 17.32 0.91
C LEU A 150 -12.87 15.82 0.58
N MET A 151 -14.11 15.32 0.51
CA MET A 151 -14.38 13.94 0.09
C MET A 151 -13.89 13.64 -1.33
N GLY A 152 -14.08 14.56 -2.27
CA GLY A 152 -13.56 14.44 -3.63
C GLY A 152 -12.03 14.32 -3.65
N ALA A 153 -11.33 15.17 -2.90
CA ALA A 153 -9.87 15.14 -2.81
C ALA A 153 -9.33 13.85 -2.16
N ILE A 154 -9.92 13.42 -1.03
CA ILE A 154 -9.54 12.18 -0.34
C ILE A 154 -9.77 10.97 -1.25
N TYR A 155 -10.92 10.88 -1.90
CA TYR A 155 -11.25 9.77 -2.78
C TYR A 155 -10.37 9.72 -4.04
N GLN A 156 -10.03 10.88 -4.62
CA GLN A 156 -9.10 10.97 -5.73
C GLN A 156 -7.70 10.49 -5.34
N PHE A 157 -7.18 10.93 -4.18
CA PHE A 157 -5.88 10.47 -3.67
C PHE A 157 -5.87 8.96 -3.43
N ALA A 158 -6.91 8.42 -2.80
CA ALA A 158 -7.03 6.98 -2.54
C ALA A 158 -7.08 6.18 -3.86
N THR A 159 -7.88 6.63 -4.84
CA THR A 159 -8.00 6.00 -6.17
C THR A 159 -6.67 6.01 -6.92
N GLN A 160 -5.99 7.17 -7.00
CA GLN A 160 -4.73 7.29 -7.70
C GLN A 160 -3.64 6.42 -7.06
N THR A 161 -3.59 6.40 -5.73
CA THR A 161 -2.61 5.58 -5.01
C THR A 161 -2.91 4.10 -5.21
N TRP A 162 -4.18 3.67 -5.16
CA TRP A 162 -4.61 2.31 -5.44
C TRP A 162 -4.19 1.84 -6.83
N GLU A 163 -4.45 2.63 -7.89
CA GLU A 163 -4.09 2.25 -9.26
C GLU A 163 -2.58 2.05 -9.46
N THR A 164 -1.76 2.84 -8.77
CA THR A 164 -0.28 2.73 -8.80
C THR A 164 0.31 1.73 -7.81
N ALA A 165 -0.48 1.23 -6.85
CA ALA A 165 0.00 0.31 -5.81
C ALA A 165 0.13 -1.13 -6.32
N LEU A 166 1.11 -1.85 -5.78
CA LEU A 166 1.45 -3.20 -6.17
C LEU A 166 0.52 -4.23 -5.50
N PRO A 167 0.02 -5.28 -6.18
CA PRO A 167 -0.76 -6.34 -5.53
C PRO A 167 -0.01 -6.98 -4.36
N LEU A 168 -0.73 -7.33 -3.29
CA LEU A 168 -0.13 -7.91 -2.07
C LEU A 168 0.68 -9.17 -2.34
N CYS A 169 0.20 -10.05 -3.24
CA CYS A 169 0.92 -11.28 -3.61
C CYS A 169 2.30 -10.97 -4.20
N ASP A 170 2.40 -9.89 -4.98
CA ASP A 170 3.64 -9.42 -5.58
C ASP A 170 4.55 -8.77 -4.55
N HIS A 171 4.02 -7.88 -3.70
CA HIS A 171 4.79 -7.28 -2.60
C HIS A 171 5.39 -8.33 -1.68
N LEU A 172 4.58 -9.29 -1.22
CA LEU A 172 5.05 -10.39 -0.39
C LEU A 172 6.02 -11.31 -1.13
N ALA A 173 5.84 -11.50 -2.43
CA ALA A 173 6.78 -12.23 -3.27
C ALA A 173 8.13 -11.50 -3.37
N LEU A 174 8.15 -10.16 -3.43
CA LEU A 174 9.38 -9.37 -3.36
C LEU A 174 10.02 -9.43 -1.97
N ARG A 175 9.25 -9.26 -0.89
CA ARG A 175 9.76 -9.20 0.50
C ARG A 175 10.22 -10.54 1.06
N HIS A 176 9.58 -11.64 0.66
CA HIS A 176 10.08 -12.99 0.94
C HIS A 176 11.44 -13.27 0.32
N ARG A 177 11.83 -12.46 -0.66
CA ARG A 177 13.11 -12.57 -1.33
C ARG A 177 14.01 -11.46 -0.80
N GLU A 178 14.99 -11.92 -0.04
CA GLU A 178 16.36 -11.71 -0.50
C GLU A 178 16.41 -12.16 -1.99
N LEU A 179 16.05 -11.25 -2.91
CA LEU A 179 16.52 -11.32 -4.28
C LEU A 179 17.99 -11.02 -4.12
N ASP A 180 18.79 -12.08 -3.96
CA ASP A 180 20.22 -11.96 -3.78
C ASP A 180 20.80 -11.09 -4.90
N ASP A 181 21.93 -10.43 -4.63
CA ASP A 181 22.53 -9.52 -5.61
C ASP A 181 22.75 -10.21 -6.96
N THR A 182 22.99 -11.53 -6.94
CA THR A 182 22.99 -12.41 -8.11
C THR A 182 21.68 -12.32 -8.92
N THR A 183 20.51 -12.53 -8.29
CA THR A 183 19.21 -12.50 -8.97
C THR A 183 18.88 -11.11 -9.52
N LEU A 184 19.16 -10.05 -8.77
CA LEU A 184 18.99 -8.68 -9.26
C LEU A 184 19.93 -8.39 -10.44
N ALA A 185 21.17 -8.85 -10.38
CA ALA A 185 22.12 -8.72 -11.49
C ALA A 185 21.72 -9.57 -12.72
N VAL A 186 21.13 -10.76 -12.53
CA VAL A 186 20.56 -11.57 -13.62
C VAL A 186 19.42 -10.84 -14.33
N LEU A 187 18.51 -10.21 -13.57
CA LEU A 187 17.39 -9.42 -14.12
C LEU A 187 17.86 -8.16 -14.85
N ARG A 188 18.86 -7.45 -14.31
CA ARG A 188 19.49 -6.29 -14.96
C ARG A 188 20.14 -6.70 -16.28
N LEU A 189 20.91 -7.77 -16.31
CA LEU A 189 21.53 -8.28 -17.54
C LEU A 189 20.53 -8.83 -18.56
N LEU A 190 19.39 -9.34 -18.11
CA LEU A 190 18.28 -9.69 -19.00
C LEU A 190 17.67 -8.44 -19.65
N ASN A 191 17.52 -7.35 -18.89
CA ASN A 191 17.03 -6.07 -19.39
C ASN A 191 18.02 -5.35 -20.32
N ASP A 192 19.33 -5.52 -20.12
CA ASP A 192 20.39 -5.06 -21.05
C ASP A 192 20.28 -5.71 -22.45
N GLY A 193 19.48 -6.77 -22.62
CA GLY A 193 19.29 -7.47 -23.89
C GLY A 193 20.52 -8.29 -24.35
N VAL A 194 21.50 -8.52 -23.47
CA VAL A 194 22.68 -9.32 -23.80
C VAL A 194 22.36 -10.82 -23.84
N THR A 195 23.16 -11.62 -24.55
CA THR A 195 22.94 -13.08 -24.60
C THR A 195 23.29 -13.74 -23.27
N ASP A 196 22.73 -14.93 -23.03
CA ASP A 196 23.00 -15.72 -21.82
C ASP A 196 24.51 -15.95 -21.58
N GLU A 197 25.29 -16.12 -22.65
CA GLU A 197 26.73 -16.35 -22.60
C GLU A 197 27.50 -15.08 -22.17
N VAL A 198 27.04 -13.90 -22.60
CA VAL A 198 27.61 -12.61 -22.18
C VAL A 198 27.22 -12.32 -20.73
N ALA A 199 25.95 -12.53 -20.36
CA ALA A 199 25.47 -12.34 -19.00
C ALA A 199 26.15 -13.28 -18.00
N ALA A 200 26.24 -14.58 -18.32
CA ALA A 200 26.91 -15.57 -17.49
C ALA A 200 28.39 -15.23 -17.28
N ARG A 201 29.09 -14.75 -18.32
CA ARG A 201 30.48 -14.28 -18.23
C ARG A 201 30.62 -13.06 -17.31
N ARG A 202 29.71 -12.08 -17.41
CA ARG A 202 29.71 -10.89 -16.53
C ARG A 202 29.48 -11.24 -15.06
N LEU A 203 28.74 -12.31 -14.78
CA LEU A 203 28.48 -12.81 -13.42
C LEU A 203 29.47 -13.90 -12.95
N SER A 204 30.50 -14.23 -13.73
CA SER A 204 31.46 -15.31 -13.43
C SER A 204 30.81 -16.69 -13.19
N VAL A 205 29.70 -16.99 -13.87
CA VAL A 205 28.99 -18.29 -13.78
C VAL A 205 28.92 -19.00 -15.14
N SER A 206 28.54 -20.28 -15.15
CA SER A 206 28.26 -20.99 -16.39
C SER A 206 26.93 -20.55 -17.02
N THR A 207 26.82 -20.62 -18.35
CA THR A 207 25.56 -20.36 -19.09
C THR A 207 24.40 -21.25 -18.59
N ARG A 208 24.71 -22.49 -18.16
CA ARG A 208 23.73 -23.40 -17.54
C ARG A 208 23.23 -22.86 -16.20
N THR A 209 24.13 -22.32 -15.36
CA THR A 209 23.77 -21.70 -14.07
C THR A 209 22.90 -20.47 -14.30
N TYR A 210 23.28 -19.60 -15.24
CA TYR A 210 22.50 -18.40 -15.60
C TYR A 210 21.09 -18.76 -16.10
N ARG A 211 20.99 -19.70 -17.05
CA ARG A 211 19.69 -20.20 -17.55
C ARG A 211 18.82 -20.82 -16.46
N ARG A 212 19.42 -21.57 -15.52
CA ARG A 212 18.70 -22.13 -14.36
C ARG A 212 18.18 -21.03 -13.44
N CYS A 213 18.99 -20.00 -13.17
CA CYS A 213 18.55 -18.84 -12.40
C CYS A 213 17.37 -18.13 -13.08
N ILE A 214 17.44 -17.83 -14.39
CA ILE A 214 16.30 -17.28 -15.13
C ILE A 214 15.04 -18.16 -14.97
N ALA A 215 15.13 -19.47 -15.20
CA ALA A 215 13.98 -20.36 -15.09
C ALA A 215 13.38 -20.39 -13.67
N GLU A 216 14.23 -20.32 -12.65
CA GLU A 216 13.83 -20.22 -11.25
C GLU A 216 13.13 -18.88 -10.96
N VAL A 217 13.67 -17.75 -11.43
CA VAL A 217 13.04 -16.43 -11.25
C VAL A 217 11.71 -16.35 -12.02
N MET A 218 11.63 -16.92 -13.22
CA MET A 218 10.40 -17.03 -13.99
C MET A 218 9.32 -17.80 -13.24
N THR A 219 9.67 -18.98 -12.72
CA THR A 219 8.79 -19.82 -11.88
C THR A 219 8.33 -19.04 -10.64
N ARG A 220 9.27 -18.39 -9.94
CA ARG A 220 8.98 -17.59 -8.74
C ARG A 220 8.10 -16.38 -9.04
N LEU A 221 8.22 -15.73 -10.20
CA LEU A 221 7.40 -14.56 -10.60
C LEU A 221 6.12 -14.93 -11.37
N GLY A 222 5.80 -16.22 -11.53
CA GLY A 222 4.57 -16.66 -12.21
C GLY A 222 4.54 -16.36 -13.72
N VAL A 223 5.69 -16.18 -14.36
CA VAL A 223 5.80 -15.79 -15.78
C VAL A 223 6.31 -16.94 -16.65
N ALA A 224 5.75 -17.09 -17.85
CA ALA A 224 6.07 -18.20 -18.75
C ALA A 224 7.17 -17.90 -19.77
N THR A 225 7.50 -16.62 -20.01
CA THR A 225 8.51 -16.20 -20.99
C THR A 225 9.50 -15.18 -20.42
N ARG A 226 10.68 -15.08 -21.04
CA ARG A 226 11.69 -14.06 -20.69
C ARG A 226 11.21 -12.62 -20.95
N PHE A 227 10.36 -12.44 -21.95
CA PHE A 227 9.75 -11.13 -22.23
C PHE A 227 8.79 -10.71 -21.10
N GLN A 228 7.91 -11.63 -20.67
CA GLN A 228 7.07 -11.43 -19.49
C GLN A 228 7.92 -11.23 -18.23
N LEU A 229 9.06 -11.92 -18.09
CA LEU A 229 9.99 -11.69 -16.98
C LEU A 229 10.55 -10.27 -16.97
N GLY A 230 10.98 -9.74 -18.13
CA GLY A 230 11.44 -8.36 -18.25
C GLY A 230 10.36 -7.34 -17.90
N ALA A 231 9.16 -7.49 -18.50
CA ALA A 231 8.01 -6.64 -18.20
C ALA A 231 7.63 -6.68 -16.72
N ARG A 232 7.53 -7.88 -16.13
CA ARG A 232 7.20 -8.09 -14.72
C ARG A 232 8.26 -7.53 -13.79
N ALA A 233 9.55 -7.67 -14.11
CA ALA A 233 10.62 -7.05 -13.34
C ALA A 233 10.58 -5.51 -13.40
N ALA A 234 10.12 -4.93 -14.51
CA ALA A 234 9.91 -3.49 -14.65
C ALA A 234 8.72 -2.99 -13.82
N GLU A 235 7.57 -3.68 -13.87
CA GLU A 235 6.38 -3.43 -13.03
C GLU A 235 6.73 -3.47 -11.55
N LEU A 236 7.55 -4.44 -11.14
CA LEU A 236 8.01 -4.65 -9.77
C LEU A 236 9.16 -3.71 -9.34
N GLY A 237 9.57 -2.76 -10.20
CA GLY A 237 10.66 -1.81 -9.91
C GLY A 237 12.08 -2.40 -9.84
N LEU A 238 12.24 -3.73 -10.00
CA LEU A 238 13.48 -4.48 -9.79
C LEU A 238 14.64 -4.11 -10.72
N LEU A 239 14.33 -3.41 -11.82
CA LEU A 239 15.30 -3.00 -12.83
C LEU A 239 15.98 -1.66 -12.50
N ARG A 240 15.52 -0.94 -11.45
CA ARG A 240 16.14 0.32 -11.04
C ARG A 240 17.49 0.06 -10.35
N SER A 241 18.46 0.93 -10.61
CA SER A 241 19.74 0.90 -9.93
C SER A 241 19.59 1.37 -8.48
N SER A 242 20.18 0.63 -7.55
CA SER A 242 20.70 1.20 -6.32
C SER A 242 21.90 2.09 -6.72
N SER A 243 21.61 3.30 -7.18
CA SER A 243 22.61 4.36 -7.29
C SER A 243 23.06 4.69 -5.86
N GLY A 244 24.37 4.61 -5.62
CA GLY A 244 24.97 4.93 -4.32
C GLY A 244 25.06 6.44 -4.05
#